data_AF-A0A536LXG4-F1
#
_entry.id   AF-A0A536LXG4-F1
#
_cell.length_a   1.000
_cell.length_b   1.000
_cell.length_c   1.000
_cell.angle_alpha   90.00
_cell.angle_beta   90.00
_cell.angle_gamma   90.00
#
_symmetry.space_group_name_H-M   'P 1'
#
loop_
_entity.id
_entity.type
_entity.pdbx_description
1 polymer ?
#
loop_
_entity_poly.entity_id
_entity_poly.type
_entity_poly.pdbx_seq_one_letter_code
_entity_poly.pdbx_strand_id
1 'polypeptide(L)'
;MNFNGLGALDSFDSSQGSYAATKCQIATAPFTCGLNLWTNGLIDSSASGGRIRIYANITAAAGQFSVGGGAVVYGSVTYDPADGSVFCHGPSDCSQIKGGVTTQSLDSRTAPPVTDCRTAPGGGYSSLSYVRSRITPTTAYTYDPGTGVFNANANITINPGGSAANFCFSGIFMNAKNLTIPSTVTNEVVINIGSTNSGGTDTQAILNGQVNNNTGKAQYLRLLTNSTGANAMQVTGGVNAYVFAYAPNGTVVVRSGSLYGSALGNILSAQGGADLHFDKALWQVASLPGVGAEGTPTYALQNWKICRNATCT
;
A
#
# COMPACT_ATOMS: atom_id res chain seq x y z
N MET A 1 -5.92 -9.07 5.05
CA MET A 1 -5.44 -8.09 6.00
C MET A 1 -5.66 -8.57 7.42
N ASN A 2 -4.64 -8.51 8.26
CA ASN A 2 -4.76 -8.83 9.69
C ASN A 2 -4.45 -7.55 10.49
N PHE A 3 -5.39 -7.15 11.34
CA PHE A 3 -5.27 -5.99 12.19
C PHE A 3 -4.81 -6.37 13.60
N ASN A 4 -3.49 -6.52 13.78
CA ASN A 4 -2.92 -6.78 15.10
C ASN A 4 -2.47 -5.48 15.75
N GLY A 5 -3.33 -4.90 16.59
CA GLY A 5 -3.04 -3.65 17.31
C GLY A 5 -3.08 -2.41 16.42
N LEU A 6 -3.96 -2.35 15.41
CA LEU A 6 -4.23 -1.13 14.65
C LEU A 6 -5.07 -0.15 15.50
N GLY A 7 -4.85 1.16 15.37
CA GLY A 7 -5.69 2.17 16.04
C GLY A 7 -6.92 2.56 15.21
N ALA A 8 -6.71 3.03 13.98
CA ALA A 8 -7.74 3.47 13.06
C ALA A 8 -7.43 3.14 11.60
N LEU A 9 -8.50 2.87 10.84
CA LEU A 9 -8.47 2.73 9.38
C LEU A 9 -9.50 3.71 8.80
N ASP A 10 -9.02 4.69 8.04
CA ASP A 10 -9.87 5.76 7.49
C ASP A 10 -9.35 6.28 6.13
N SER A 11 -9.92 7.40 5.66
CA SER A 11 -9.50 8.07 4.44
C SER A 11 -9.35 9.57 4.62
N PHE A 12 -8.58 10.20 3.75
CA PHE A 12 -8.45 11.65 3.59
C PHE A 12 -8.22 11.99 2.11
N ASP A 13 -8.14 13.28 1.76
CA ASP A 13 -7.81 13.72 0.41
C ASP A 13 -6.69 14.75 0.45
N SER A 14 -5.48 14.35 0.05
CA SER A 14 -4.30 15.22 0.04
C SER A 14 -4.33 16.28 -1.07
N SER A 15 -5.23 16.16 -2.05
CA SER A 15 -5.44 17.20 -3.06
C SER A 15 -6.20 18.40 -2.51
N GLN A 16 -6.96 18.21 -1.43
CA GLN A 16 -7.80 19.23 -0.80
C GLN A 16 -7.20 19.82 0.49
N GLY A 17 -6.13 19.23 1.03
CA GLY A 17 -5.48 19.72 2.24
C GLY A 17 -4.73 18.66 3.04
N SER A 18 -4.35 19.00 4.27
CA SER A 18 -3.69 18.06 5.19
C SER A 18 -4.66 17.00 5.71
N TYR A 19 -4.14 15.86 6.17
CA TYR A 19 -4.95 14.82 6.82
C TYR A 19 -5.85 15.37 7.94
N ALA A 20 -5.33 16.25 8.80
CA ALA A 20 -6.12 16.82 9.89
C ALA A 20 -7.35 17.61 9.39
N ALA A 21 -7.25 18.23 8.21
CA ALA A 21 -8.31 19.00 7.59
C ALA A 21 -9.27 18.16 6.74
N THR A 22 -8.79 17.07 6.12
CA THR A 22 -9.54 16.32 5.10
C THR A 22 -9.85 14.88 5.48
N LYS A 23 -9.47 14.42 6.68
CA LYS A 23 -9.82 13.08 7.16
C LYS A 23 -11.33 12.89 7.24
N CYS A 24 -11.76 11.69 6.93
CA CYS A 24 -13.12 11.25 7.11
C CYS A 24 -13.21 10.17 8.18
N GLN A 25 -13.86 10.52 9.28
CA GLN A 25 -14.15 9.63 10.41
C GLN A 25 -15.62 9.76 10.84
N ILE A 26 -16.56 9.68 9.89
CA ILE A 26 -17.98 9.78 10.19
C ILE A 26 -18.44 8.54 10.96
N ALA A 27 -18.84 8.75 12.22
CA ALA A 27 -19.31 7.68 13.12
C ALA A 27 -20.85 7.53 13.17
N THR A 28 -21.58 8.36 12.44
CA THR A 28 -23.05 8.41 12.43
C THR A 28 -23.57 8.28 11.01
N ALA A 29 -24.62 7.46 10.81
CA ALA A 29 -25.25 7.33 9.51
C ALA A 29 -25.83 8.69 9.03
N PRO A 30 -25.84 8.96 7.71
CA PRO A 30 -25.29 8.12 6.63
C PRO A 30 -23.75 8.16 6.59
N PHE A 31 -23.13 6.98 6.40
CA PHE A 31 -21.66 6.83 6.29
C PHE A 31 -21.20 7.28 4.89
N THR A 32 -21.26 8.58 4.64
CA THR A 32 -21.10 9.20 3.30
C THR A 32 -19.66 9.47 2.91
N CYS A 33 -18.73 9.34 3.86
CA CYS A 33 -17.32 9.39 3.56
C CYS A 33 -16.61 8.26 4.31
N GLY A 34 -15.45 7.89 3.79
CA GLY A 34 -14.65 6.75 4.23
C GLY A 34 -13.87 6.23 3.03
N LEU A 35 -13.08 5.18 3.25
CA LEU A 35 -12.53 4.41 2.15
C LEU A 35 -13.50 3.30 1.74
N ASN A 36 -13.28 2.75 0.55
CA ASN A 36 -13.86 1.48 0.16
C ASN A 36 -12.76 0.42 0.31
N LEU A 37 -13.05 -0.65 1.02
CA LEU A 37 -12.15 -1.78 1.23
C LEU A 37 -12.62 -2.93 0.36
N TRP A 38 -11.73 -3.50 -0.45
CA TRP A 38 -12.05 -4.69 -1.22
C TRP A 38 -11.21 -5.87 -0.74
N THR A 39 -11.81 -7.04 -0.59
CA THR A 39 -11.08 -8.26 -0.26
C THR A 39 -11.56 -9.45 -1.09
N ASN A 40 -10.61 -10.13 -1.71
CA ASN A 40 -10.74 -11.52 -2.19
C ASN A 40 -10.00 -12.49 -1.26
N GLY A 41 -9.44 -11.98 -0.16
CA GLY A 41 -8.80 -12.76 0.90
C GLY A 41 -9.49 -12.53 2.24
N LEU A 42 -8.79 -12.76 3.35
CA LEU A 42 -9.32 -12.54 4.69
C LEU A 42 -8.99 -11.11 5.16
N ILE A 43 -9.97 -10.30 5.52
CA ILE A 43 -9.81 -9.17 6.46
C ILE A 43 -10.17 -9.68 7.84
N ASP A 44 -9.25 -9.64 8.79
CA ASP A 44 -9.47 -10.11 10.16
C ASP A 44 -9.13 -9.02 11.18
N SER A 45 -10.13 -8.64 11.96
CA SER A 45 -9.99 -7.72 13.09
C SER A 45 -10.06 -8.42 14.46
N SER A 46 -10.23 -9.74 14.50
CA SER A 46 -10.51 -10.50 15.72
C SER A 46 -9.35 -10.57 16.72
N ALA A 47 -8.10 -10.48 16.24
CA ALA A 47 -6.89 -10.60 17.04
C ALA A 47 -6.40 -9.25 17.62
N SER A 48 -7.16 -8.16 17.44
CA SER A 48 -6.68 -6.80 17.70
C SER A 48 -6.44 -6.44 19.15
N GLY A 49 -7.03 -7.16 20.12
CA GLY A 49 -6.92 -6.87 21.56
C GLY A 49 -7.37 -5.46 21.97
N GLY A 50 -7.95 -4.69 21.05
CA GLY A 50 -8.20 -3.26 21.16
C GLY A 50 -9.29 -2.80 20.19
N ARG A 51 -10.01 -1.75 20.58
CA ARG A 51 -11.14 -1.18 19.83
C ARG A 51 -10.68 -0.48 18.55
N ILE A 52 -10.40 -1.25 17.50
CA ILE A 52 -10.14 -0.71 16.16
C ILE A 52 -11.37 0.05 15.68
N ARG A 53 -11.17 1.22 15.07
CA ARG A 53 -12.23 1.93 14.31
C ARG A 53 -11.96 1.85 12.81
N ILE A 54 -12.91 1.29 12.07
CA ILE A 54 -12.86 1.14 10.61
C ILE A 54 -13.90 2.07 9.99
N TYR A 55 -13.46 3.11 9.29
CA TYR A 55 -14.32 4.07 8.59
C TYR A 55 -14.35 3.74 7.10
N ALA A 56 -15.05 2.66 6.76
CA ALA A 56 -15.05 2.11 5.42
C ALA A 56 -16.33 1.35 5.07
N ASN A 57 -16.69 1.40 3.79
CA ASN A 57 -17.53 0.35 3.21
C ASN A 57 -16.62 -0.81 2.78
N ILE A 58 -17.04 -2.04 3.06
CA ILE A 58 -16.25 -3.24 2.83
C ILE A 58 -16.95 -4.11 1.80
N THR A 59 -16.21 -4.58 0.80
CA THR A 59 -16.68 -5.51 -0.22
C THR A 59 -15.83 -6.77 -0.19
N ALA A 60 -16.45 -7.90 0.16
CA ALA A 60 -15.82 -9.21 0.22
C ALA A 60 -16.36 -10.10 -0.93
N ALA A 61 -15.84 -9.89 -2.14
CA ALA A 61 -16.34 -10.54 -3.36
C ALA A 61 -15.97 -12.03 -3.43
N ALA A 62 -14.73 -12.39 -3.09
CA ALA A 62 -14.28 -13.79 -3.01
C ALA A 62 -13.52 -14.06 -1.70
N GLY A 63 -13.76 -13.20 -0.71
CA GLY A 63 -13.00 -13.08 0.52
C GLY A 63 -13.86 -13.21 1.77
N GLN A 64 -13.20 -13.24 2.92
CA GLN A 64 -13.85 -13.25 4.21
C GLN A 64 -13.61 -11.90 4.91
N PHE A 65 -14.66 -11.29 5.43
CA PHE A 65 -14.54 -10.22 6.43
C PHE A 65 -14.87 -10.80 7.80
N SER A 66 -13.87 -10.85 8.69
CA SER A 66 -14.02 -11.29 10.07
C SER A 66 -13.98 -10.12 11.04
N VAL A 67 -15.04 -9.98 11.83
CA VAL A 67 -15.18 -8.96 12.87
C VAL A 67 -15.19 -9.58 14.25
N GLY A 68 -14.34 -9.05 15.13
CA GLY A 68 -14.19 -9.48 16.52
C GLY A 68 -13.30 -8.52 17.30
N GLY A 69 -12.90 -8.90 18.52
CA GLY A 69 -11.86 -8.17 19.28
C GLY A 69 -12.24 -6.75 19.70
N GLY A 70 -13.53 -6.38 19.63
CA GLY A 70 -14.02 -5.02 19.93
C GLY A 70 -13.87 -4.02 18.78
N ALA A 71 -13.56 -4.48 17.56
CA ALA A 71 -13.54 -3.62 16.37
C ALA A 71 -14.93 -3.06 16.04
N VAL A 72 -14.97 -1.83 15.53
CA VAL A 72 -16.20 -1.14 15.11
C VAL A 72 -16.07 -0.68 13.66
N VAL A 73 -17.05 -1.05 12.82
CA VAL A 73 -17.11 -0.68 11.41
C VAL A 73 -18.17 0.39 11.22
N TYR A 74 -17.73 1.62 10.93
CA TYR A 74 -18.57 2.75 10.55
C TYR A 74 -18.73 2.78 9.03
N GLY A 75 -19.54 1.84 8.54
CA GLY A 75 -19.86 1.65 7.12
C GLY A 75 -20.57 0.32 6.92
N SER A 76 -20.92 0.03 5.67
CA SER A 76 -21.63 -1.20 5.29
C SER A 76 -20.65 -2.29 4.85
N VAL A 77 -21.04 -3.55 5.01
CA VAL A 77 -20.31 -4.71 4.48
C VAL A 77 -21.16 -5.41 3.44
N THR A 78 -20.65 -5.54 2.22
CA THR A 78 -21.26 -6.32 1.14
C THR A 78 -20.38 -7.54 0.87
N TYR A 79 -20.97 -8.73 0.73
CA TYR A 79 -20.24 -9.93 0.32
C TYR A 79 -20.98 -10.72 -0.75
N ASP A 80 -20.23 -11.48 -1.55
CA ASP A 80 -20.83 -12.46 -2.45
C ASP A 80 -21.19 -13.73 -1.67
N PRO A 81 -22.45 -14.16 -1.64
CA PRO A 81 -22.83 -15.38 -0.93
C PRO A 81 -22.26 -16.67 -1.57
N ALA A 82 -21.83 -16.64 -2.84
CA ALA A 82 -21.23 -17.79 -3.51
C ALA A 82 -19.77 -18.00 -3.10
N ASP A 83 -18.98 -16.92 -3.06
CA ASP A 83 -17.52 -16.98 -2.92
C ASP A 83 -16.97 -16.22 -1.71
N GLY A 84 -17.77 -15.36 -1.10
CA GLY A 84 -17.40 -14.52 0.04
C GLY A 84 -18.12 -14.90 1.33
N SER A 85 -17.70 -14.29 2.43
CA SER A 85 -18.36 -14.47 3.73
C SER A 85 -18.11 -13.31 4.69
N VAL A 86 -19.04 -13.14 5.64
CA VAL A 86 -18.85 -12.31 6.83
C VAL A 86 -18.91 -13.21 8.06
N PHE A 87 -17.88 -13.13 8.91
CA PHE A 87 -17.81 -13.91 10.14
C PHE A 87 -17.76 -12.97 11.35
N CYS A 88 -18.60 -13.26 12.34
CA CYS A 88 -18.66 -12.52 13.60
C CYS A 88 -18.28 -13.48 14.73
N HIS A 89 -17.23 -13.16 15.47
CA HIS A 89 -16.68 -14.07 16.49
C HIS A 89 -17.57 -14.23 17.74
N GLY A 90 -18.56 -13.36 17.92
CA GLY A 90 -19.57 -13.46 18.96
C GLY A 90 -20.90 -12.81 18.57
N PRO A 91 -21.98 -13.06 19.35
CA PRO A 91 -23.34 -12.59 19.03
C PRO A 91 -23.45 -11.06 18.90
N SER A 92 -22.58 -10.32 19.60
CA SER A 92 -22.53 -8.86 19.58
C SER A 92 -21.62 -8.28 18.49
N ASP A 93 -20.78 -9.07 17.83
CA ASP A 93 -19.74 -8.52 16.95
C ASP A 93 -20.30 -8.02 15.62
N CYS A 94 -21.31 -8.71 15.08
CA CYS A 94 -22.04 -8.23 13.90
C CYS A 94 -22.74 -6.88 14.16
N SER A 95 -23.17 -6.61 15.40
CA SER A 95 -23.77 -5.31 15.77
C SER A 95 -22.76 -4.15 15.76
N GLN A 96 -21.46 -4.46 15.66
CA GLN A 96 -20.41 -3.47 15.49
C GLN A 96 -20.26 -3.01 14.04
N ILE A 97 -20.96 -3.64 13.10
CA ILE A 97 -21.11 -3.18 11.72
C ILE A 97 -22.29 -2.21 11.65
N LYS A 98 -22.00 -0.91 11.58
CA LYS A 98 -23.02 0.14 11.75
C LYS A 98 -23.83 0.42 10.49
N GLY A 99 -23.27 0.16 9.31
CA GLY A 99 -23.96 0.33 8.02
C GLY A 99 -24.73 -0.91 7.55
N GLY A 100 -24.75 -1.97 8.36
CA GLY A 100 -25.40 -3.23 8.02
C GLY A 100 -24.55 -4.15 7.14
N VAL A 101 -25.06 -5.37 6.96
CA VAL A 101 -24.45 -6.41 6.13
C VAL A 101 -25.43 -6.78 5.02
N THR A 102 -24.97 -6.77 3.77
CA THR A 102 -25.77 -7.12 2.60
C THR A 102 -25.05 -8.16 1.76
N THR A 103 -25.83 -8.92 1.00
CA THR A 103 -25.34 -9.89 0.02
C THR A 103 -25.57 -9.36 -1.39
N GLN A 104 -24.59 -9.51 -2.28
CA GLN A 104 -24.71 -9.15 -3.68
C GLN A 104 -23.80 -10.07 -4.51
N SER A 105 -24.21 -10.47 -5.72
CA SER A 105 -23.29 -11.13 -6.64
C SER A 105 -22.24 -10.12 -7.12
N LEU A 106 -20.96 -10.46 -6.99
CA LEU A 106 -19.83 -9.57 -7.21
C LEU A 106 -18.75 -10.27 -8.03
N ASP A 107 -18.26 -9.59 -9.06
CA ASP A 107 -17.13 -10.10 -9.82
C ASP A 107 -15.84 -10.08 -8.97
N SER A 108 -15.11 -11.19 -8.98
CA SER A 108 -13.75 -11.22 -8.47
C SER A 108 -12.85 -10.30 -9.29
N ARG A 109 -12.08 -9.46 -8.63
CA ARG A 109 -11.09 -8.59 -9.30
C ARG A 109 -9.69 -9.13 -9.15
N THR A 110 -8.97 -9.25 -10.26
CA THR A 110 -7.54 -9.54 -10.25
C THR A 110 -6.71 -8.31 -9.97
N ALA A 111 -5.54 -8.46 -9.35
CA ALA A 111 -4.51 -7.44 -9.39
C ALA A 111 -3.53 -7.73 -10.53
N PRO A 112 -3.20 -6.76 -11.38
CA PRO A 112 -2.24 -6.94 -12.46
C PRO A 112 -0.83 -7.23 -11.91
N PRO A 113 0.03 -7.90 -12.68
CA PRO A 113 1.41 -8.12 -12.24
C PRO A 113 2.19 -6.80 -12.18
N VAL A 114 3.23 -6.75 -11.35
CA VAL A 114 4.24 -5.69 -11.46
C VAL A 114 5.06 -5.96 -12.72
N THR A 115 5.33 -4.93 -13.51
CA THR A 115 6.27 -4.98 -14.63
C THR A 115 7.50 -4.15 -14.29
N ASP A 116 8.60 -4.36 -15.01
CA ASP A 116 9.73 -3.44 -14.91
C ASP A 116 9.24 -2.03 -15.27
N CYS A 117 9.29 -1.10 -14.31
CA CYS A 117 8.87 0.27 -14.53
C CYS A 117 9.77 0.97 -15.57
N ARG A 118 10.92 0.37 -15.90
CA ARG A 118 11.85 0.89 -16.91
C ARG A 118 11.40 0.69 -18.34
N THR A 119 10.63 -0.37 -18.60
CA THR A 119 10.14 -0.71 -19.93
C THR A 119 8.72 -0.18 -20.18
N ALA A 120 8.13 0.53 -19.22
CA ALA A 120 6.82 1.16 -19.38
C ALA A 120 6.91 2.31 -20.43
N PRO A 121 5.87 2.51 -21.27
CA PRO A 121 5.85 3.64 -22.21
C PRO A 121 6.04 4.96 -21.46
N GLY A 122 7.11 5.70 -21.79
CA GLY A 122 7.53 6.92 -21.08
C GLY A 122 8.74 6.75 -20.14
N GLY A 123 9.28 5.53 -20.00
CA GLY A 123 10.49 5.24 -19.23
C GLY A 123 11.77 5.73 -19.91
N GLY A 124 12.20 6.94 -19.59
CA GLY A 124 13.52 7.47 -19.96
C GLY A 124 14.44 7.52 -18.75
N TYR A 125 15.33 6.55 -18.59
CA TYR A 125 16.44 6.70 -17.64
C TYR A 125 17.55 7.47 -18.30
N SER A 126 17.95 8.55 -17.65
CA SER A 126 19.12 9.32 -17.97
C SER A 126 20.41 8.56 -17.58
N SER A 127 21.54 9.07 -18.06
CA SER A 127 22.88 8.52 -17.81
C SER A 127 23.16 8.28 -16.32
N LEU A 128 24.07 7.34 -16.02
CA LEU A 128 24.52 7.00 -14.67
C LEU A 128 24.89 8.24 -13.84
N SER A 129 25.51 9.23 -14.45
CA SER A 129 25.90 10.49 -13.79
C SER A 129 24.69 11.29 -13.29
N TYR A 130 23.59 11.31 -14.05
CA TYR A 130 22.37 11.98 -13.63
C TYR A 130 21.78 11.30 -12.39
N VAL A 131 21.58 9.98 -12.44
CA VAL A 131 21.08 9.20 -11.28
C VAL A 131 21.97 9.47 -10.07
N ARG A 132 23.29 9.44 -10.25
CA ARG A 132 24.21 9.61 -9.12
C ARG A 132 24.12 10.99 -8.46
N SER A 133 24.01 12.05 -9.26
CA SER A 133 23.90 13.42 -8.76
C SER A 133 22.62 13.73 -7.96
N ARG A 134 21.61 12.85 -8.05
CA ARG A 134 20.30 13.02 -7.40
C ARG A 134 20.13 12.15 -6.15
N ILE A 135 21.14 11.34 -5.81
CA ILE A 135 21.11 10.45 -4.66
C ILE A 135 22.28 10.75 -3.74
N THR A 136 22.00 11.05 -2.47
CA THR A 136 23.00 11.35 -1.46
C THR A 136 22.95 10.37 -0.27
N PRO A 137 24.10 10.04 0.34
CA PRO A 137 25.45 10.38 -0.10
C PRO A 137 25.89 9.53 -1.32
N THR A 138 26.65 10.13 -2.24
CA THR A 138 27.06 9.51 -3.52
C THR A 138 28.02 8.33 -3.38
N THR A 139 28.64 8.18 -2.21
CA THR A 139 29.60 7.11 -1.90
C THR A 139 28.98 5.91 -1.19
N ALA A 140 27.68 5.96 -0.88
CA ALA A 140 27.03 4.98 -0.02
C ALA A 140 26.16 3.94 -0.76
N TYR A 141 26.21 3.94 -2.10
CA TYR A 141 25.45 3.00 -2.92
C TYR A 141 26.19 2.64 -4.20
N THR A 142 25.76 1.53 -4.79
CA THR A 142 26.08 1.14 -6.15
C THR A 142 24.81 1.14 -6.99
N TYR A 143 24.89 1.64 -8.22
CA TYR A 143 23.81 1.57 -9.20
C TYR A 143 24.36 1.03 -10.51
N ASP A 144 23.75 -0.03 -11.02
CA ASP A 144 24.05 -0.62 -12.32
C ASP A 144 23.01 -0.14 -13.34
N PRO A 145 23.40 0.68 -14.34
CA PRO A 145 22.48 1.20 -15.34
C PRO A 145 21.97 0.13 -16.32
N GLY A 146 22.70 -0.99 -16.50
CA GLY A 146 22.27 -2.09 -17.35
C GLY A 146 21.14 -2.90 -16.70
N THR A 147 21.33 -3.31 -15.45
CA THR A 147 20.31 -4.08 -14.72
C THR A 147 19.26 -3.21 -14.05
N GLY A 148 19.54 -1.92 -13.79
CA GLY A 148 18.66 -1.01 -13.05
C GLY A 148 18.67 -1.25 -11.54
N VAL A 149 19.59 -2.08 -11.05
CA VAL A 149 19.68 -2.49 -9.65
C VAL A 149 20.46 -1.44 -8.85
N PHE A 150 19.86 -1.02 -7.75
CA PHE A 150 20.42 -0.11 -6.77
C PHE A 150 20.65 -0.84 -5.44
N ASN A 151 21.86 -0.75 -4.90
CA ASN A 151 22.20 -1.33 -3.60
C ASN A 151 22.82 -0.24 -2.72
N ALA A 152 22.20 0.04 -1.58
CA ALA A 152 22.71 0.98 -0.59
C ALA A 152 22.91 0.31 0.77
N ASN A 153 24.07 0.58 1.36
CA ASN A 153 24.40 0.17 2.72
C ASN A 153 24.45 1.37 3.69
N ALA A 154 23.82 2.49 3.33
CA ALA A 154 23.63 3.63 4.22
C ALA A 154 22.24 4.26 4.02
N ASN A 155 21.90 5.22 4.87
CA ASN A 155 20.72 6.06 4.67
C ASN A 155 20.87 6.82 3.35
N ILE A 156 19.82 6.82 2.54
CA ILE A 156 19.83 7.48 1.23
C ILE A 156 18.73 8.54 1.17
N THR A 157 19.05 9.62 0.47
CA THR A 157 18.08 10.62 0.05
C THR A 157 17.99 10.59 -1.46
N ILE A 158 16.79 10.41 -2.01
CA ILE A 158 16.52 10.49 -3.45
C ILE A 158 15.81 11.82 -3.71
N ASN A 159 16.46 12.71 -4.45
CA ASN A 159 15.91 13.99 -4.85
C ASN A 159 16.01 14.14 -6.37
N PRO A 160 14.98 13.75 -7.13
CA PRO A 160 14.99 13.80 -8.60
C PRO A 160 15.26 15.19 -9.19
N GLY A 161 14.97 16.27 -8.46
CA GLY A 161 14.98 17.64 -8.98
C GLY A 161 13.72 18.01 -9.79
N GLY A 162 13.75 19.18 -10.44
CA GLY A 162 12.64 19.73 -11.23
C GLY A 162 12.40 19.06 -12.58
N SER A 163 11.15 19.18 -13.06
CA SER A 163 10.51 18.65 -14.29
C SER A 163 11.25 17.58 -15.09
N ALA A 164 10.75 16.33 -15.01
CA ALA A 164 10.92 15.25 -16.00
C ALA A 164 11.90 14.11 -15.71
N ALA A 165 12.08 13.67 -14.47
CA ALA A 165 12.62 12.32 -14.25
C ALA A 165 11.82 11.58 -13.18
N ASN A 166 10.96 10.67 -13.63
CA ASN A 166 10.49 9.60 -12.77
C ASN A 166 11.69 8.68 -12.54
N PHE A 167 12.13 8.57 -11.29
CA PHE A 167 13.13 7.56 -10.95
C PHE A 167 12.43 6.21 -10.93
N CYS A 168 13.10 5.22 -11.48
CA CYS A 168 12.66 3.84 -11.39
C CYS A 168 13.87 2.93 -11.40
N PHE A 169 13.89 2.09 -10.39
CA PHE A 169 14.89 1.09 -10.13
C PHE A 169 14.20 -0.25 -10.35
N SER A 170 14.83 -1.16 -11.08
CA SER A 170 14.30 -2.52 -11.24
C SER A 170 14.42 -3.33 -9.94
N GLY A 171 15.34 -2.92 -9.07
CA GLY A 171 15.51 -3.43 -7.71
C GLY A 171 16.20 -2.40 -6.83
N ILE A 172 15.67 -2.17 -5.63
CA ILE A 172 16.39 -1.50 -4.56
C ILE A 172 16.76 -2.50 -3.45
N PHE A 173 17.96 -2.42 -2.90
CA PHE A 173 18.40 -3.17 -1.72
C PHE A 173 18.89 -2.22 -0.63
N MET A 174 18.19 -2.17 0.50
CA MET A 174 18.51 -1.33 1.65
C MET A 174 18.34 -2.11 2.96
N ASN A 175 19.42 -2.70 3.47
CA ASN A 175 19.36 -3.49 4.70
C ASN A 175 19.37 -2.58 5.95
N ALA A 176 18.22 -2.40 6.59
CA ALA A 176 18.05 -1.60 7.82
C ALA A 176 18.57 -0.16 7.70
N LYS A 177 18.23 0.50 6.58
CA LYS A 177 18.58 1.91 6.30
C LYS A 177 17.36 2.72 5.92
N ASN A 178 17.43 4.02 6.15
CA ASN A 178 16.35 4.94 5.86
C ASN A 178 16.40 5.41 4.40
N LEU A 179 15.23 5.42 3.75
CA LEU A 179 15.00 6.08 2.46
C LEU A 179 14.27 7.40 2.73
N THR A 180 14.83 8.50 2.24
CA THR A 180 14.21 9.82 2.36
C THR A 180 13.90 10.41 1.00
N ILE A 181 12.66 10.85 0.82
CA ILE A 181 12.21 11.70 -0.28
C ILE A 181 11.98 13.10 0.31
N PRO A 182 12.81 14.10 -0.03
CA PRO A 182 12.67 15.46 0.52
C PRO A 182 11.35 16.13 0.15
N SER A 183 10.92 17.09 0.97
CA SER A 183 9.72 17.90 0.70
C SER A 183 9.81 18.75 -0.57
N THR A 184 11.02 18.96 -1.10
CA THR A 184 11.27 19.68 -2.35
C THR A 184 10.98 18.87 -3.60
N VAL A 185 10.72 17.56 -3.46
CA VAL A 185 10.40 16.68 -4.59
C VAL A 185 8.97 16.95 -5.05
N THR A 186 8.83 17.21 -6.34
CA THR A 186 7.53 17.45 -7.02
C THR A 186 7.24 16.43 -8.11
N ASN A 187 8.18 15.52 -8.38
CA ASN A 187 8.05 14.45 -9.37
C ASN A 187 7.91 13.09 -8.67
N GLU A 188 7.39 12.11 -9.40
CA GLU A 188 7.19 10.77 -8.87
C GLU A 188 8.51 9.99 -8.77
N VAL A 189 8.68 9.26 -7.67
CA VAL A 189 9.73 8.26 -7.51
C VAL A 189 9.07 6.89 -7.46
N VAL A 190 9.29 6.08 -8.49
CA VAL A 190 8.87 4.67 -8.54
C VAL A 190 10.05 3.80 -8.13
N ILE A 191 9.80 2.78 -7.34
CA ILE A 191 10.85 1.87 -6.90
C ILE A 191 10.30 0.46 -7.01
N ASN A 192 10.83 -0.34 -7.94
CA ASN A 192 10.63 -1.77 -7.86
C ASN A 192 11.59 -2.29 -6.78
N ILE A 193 11.03 -2.92 -5.77
CA ILE A 193 11.75 -3.57 -4.69
C ILE A 193 12.14 -4.96 -5.20
N GLY A 194 13.44 -5.15 -5.40
CA GLY A 194 14.02 -6.36 -5.98
C GLY A 194 14.26 -7.45 -4.94
N SER A 195 14.39 -8.70 -5.39
CA SER A 195 14.74 -9.86 -4.54
C SER A 195 16.26 -9.94 -4.35
N THR A 196 16.73 -10.12 -3.12
CA THR A 196 18.18 -10.15 -2.80
C THR A 196 18.90 -11.34 -3.41
N ASN A 197 18.15 -12.34 -3.87
CA ASN A 197 18.66 -13.55 -4.45
C ASN A 197 18.09 -13.71 -5.85
N SER A 198 18.94 -13.93 -6.84
CA SER A 198 18.56 -14.47 -8.15
C SER A 198 17.82 -15.81 -7.95
N GLY A 199 16.50 -15.77 -7.76
CA GLY A 199 15.65 -16.93 -7.47
C GLY A 199 15.11 -17.10 -6.04
N GLY A 200 15.22 -16.10 -5.14
CA GLY A 200 14.72 -16.22 -3.75
C GLY A 200 13.27 -15.75 -3.55
N THR A 201 12.53 -16.49 -2.72
CA THR A 201 11.11 -16.28 -2.35
C THR A 201 10.87 -15.25 -1.25
N ASP A 202 11.93 -14.69 -0.64
CA ASP A 202 11.81 -13.68 0.42
C ASP A 202 12.54 -12.41 -0.02
N THR A 203 11.80 -11.33 -0.14
CA THR A 203 12.29 -10.06 -0.73
C THR A 203 12.38 -9.02 0.35
N GLN A 204 13.57 -8.93 0.94
CA GLN A 204 13.82 -8.26 2.21
C GLN A 204 14.47 -6.88 2.06
N ALA A 205 14.04 -6.08 1.07
CA ALA A 205 14.85 -4.94 0.64
C ALA A 205 14.70 -3.65 1.46
N ILE A 206 13.70 -3.54 2.37
CA ILE A 206 13.59 -2.44 3.35
C ILE A 206 13.22 -3.02 4.73
N LEU A 207 13.98 -3.99 5.23
CA LEU A 207 13.75 -4.52 6.57
C LEU A 207 14.36 -3.56 7.60
N ASN A 208 13.54 -3.11 8.56
CA ASN A 208 13.92 -2.32 9.75
C ASN A 208 14.40 -0.88 9.53
N GLY A 209 14.42 -0.40 8.28
CA GLY A 209 14.65 1.01 7.96
C GLY A 209 13.33 1.81 7.87
N GLN A 210 13.43 3.14 7.93
CA GLN A 210 12.29 4.04 7.77
C GLN A 210 12.12 4.50 6.33
N VAL A 211 10.86 4.58 5.86
CA VAL A 211 10.52 5.24 4.60
C VAL A 211 9.94 6.62 4.90
N ASN A 212 10.75 7.65 4.67
CA ASN A 212 10.43 9.04 4.97
C ASN A 212 10.09 9.79 3.68
N ASN A 213 8.81 9.82 3.32
CA ASN A 213 8.34 10.68 2.24
C ASN A 213 7.85 12.03 2.82
N ASN A 214 8.75 13.01 2.84
CA ASN A 214 8.51 14.31 3.45
C ASN A 214 7.72 15.26 2.53
N THR A 215 7.28 14.81 1.35
CA THR A 215 6.41 15.59 0.46
C THR A 215 4.98 15.73 1.00
N GLY A 216 4.58 14.86 1.94
CA GLY A 216 3.21 14.78 2.42
C GLY A 216 2.22 14.26 1.38
N LYS A 217 2.70 13.73 0.24
CA LYS A 217 1.87 13.16 -0.83
C LYS A 217 2.36 11.78 -1.21
N ALA A 218 1.52 10.77 -1.01
CA ALA A 218 1.86 9.38 -1.32
C ALA A 218 2.14 9.15 -2.82
N GLN A 219 1.56 9.98 -3.70
CA GLN A 219 1.75 9.88 -5.16
C GLN A 219 3.19 10.06 -5.63
N TYR A 220 4.05 10.69 -4.82
CA TYR A 220 5.45 10.93 -5.17
C TYR A 220 6.40 9.81 -4.74
N LEU A 221 5.92 8.79 -4.02
CA LEU A 221 6.69 7.60 -3.71
C LEU A 221 5.86 6.34 -3.92
N ARG A 222 6.21 5.59 -4.97
CA ARG A 222 5.63 4.28 -5.28
C ARG A 222 6.64 3.18 -5.00
N LEU A 223 6.22 2.21 -4.21
CA LEU A 223 6.95 1.00 -3.90
C LEU A 223 6.20 -0.15 -4.56
N LEU A 224 6.85 -0.84 -5.49
CA LEU A 224 6.26 -1.94 -6.27
C LEU A 224 7.08 -3.21 -6.03
N THR A 225 6.45 -4.37 -5.93
CA THR A 225 7.17 -5.65 -5.89
C THR A 225 6.32 -6.80 -6.39
N ASN A 226 6.93 -7.73 -7.13
CA ASN A 226 6.29 -9.00 -7.50
C ASN A 226 6.53 -10.12 -6.49
N SER A 227 7.26 -9.80 -5.43
CA SER A 227 7.74 -10.79 -4.50
C SER A 227 6.64 -11.49 -3.75
N THR A 228 6.88 -12.77 -3.48
CA THR A 228 6.02 -13.61 -2.66
C THR A 228 6.50 -13.60 -1.21
N GLY A 229 5.74 -14.23 -0.31
CA GLY A 229 6.15 -14.45 1.08
C GLY A 229 5.59 -13.47 2.11
N ALA A 230 5.90 -13.75 3.38
CA ALA A 230 5.34 -13.06 4.56
C ALA A 230 5.90 -11.65 4.78
N ASN A 231 7.01 -11.32 4.13
CA ASN A 231 7.68 -10.01 4.23
C ASN A 231 8.03 -9.45 2.85
N ALA A 232 7.20 -9.69 1.83
CA ALA A 232 7.43 -9.22 0.47
C ALA A 232 7.64 -7.69 0.40
N MET A 233 6.92 -6.95 1.25
CA MET A 233 7.16 -5.53 1.50
C MET A 233 6.96 -5.22 2.97
N GLN A 234 7.94 -4.56 3.60
CA GLN A 234 7.79 -4.00 4.93
C GLN A 234 7.93 -2.48 4.85
N VAL A 235 6.89 -1.78 5.27
CA VAL A 235 6.89 -0.33 5.42
C VAL A 235 6.92 -0.04 6.93
N THR A 236 8.12 0.25 7.44
CA THR A 236 8.27 0.66 8.84
C THR A 236 8.19 2.17 8.90
N GLY A 237 7.11 2.68 9.51
CA GLY A 237 6.74 4.08 9.44
C GLY A 237 7.51 4.98 10.39
N GLY A 238 8.14 4.45 11.44
CA GLY A 238 8.86 5.22 12.46
C GLY A 238 7.96 6.19 13.23
N VAL A 239 7.50 7.25 12.56
CA VAL A 239 6.52 8.23 13.04
C VAL A 239 5.31 8.31 12.09
N ASN A 240 5.51 8.47 10.77
CA ASN A 240 4.45 8.47 9.74
C ASN A 240 5.06 8.20 8.35
N ALA A 241 4.46 7.36 7.51
CA ALA A 241 4.92 7.10 6.13
C ALA A 241 3.88 7.55 5.09
N TYR A 242 4.30 8.20 3.99
CA TYR A 242 3.43 8.54 2.85
C TYR A 242 3.84 7.72 1.63
N VAL A 243 3.17 6.61 1.34
CA VAL A 243 3.56 5.73 0.22
C VAL A 243 2.37 5.14 -0.53
N PHE A 244 2.60 4.88 -1.81
CA PHE A 244 1.85 3.89 -2.57
C PHE A 244 2.60 2.56 -2.53
N ALA A 245 2.05 1.55 -1.86
CA ALA A 245 2.64 0.22 -1.72
C ALA A 245 1.87 -0.81 -2.56
N TYR A 246 2.56 -1.55 -3.42
CA TYR A 246 1.95 -2.52 -4.33
C TYR A 246 2.74 -3.82 -4.37
N ALA A 247 2.18 -4.88 -3.76
CA ALA A 247 2.79 -6.20 -3.64
C ALA A 247 1.75 -7.31 -3.90
N PRO A 248 1.20 -7.44 -5.12
CA PRO A 248 0.03 -8.28 -5.41
C PRO A 248 0.20 -9.75 -5.02
N ASN A 249 1.42 -10.27 -5.03
CA ASN A 249 1.73 -11.67 -4.73
C ASN A 249 2.23 -11.93 -3.30
N GLY A 250 2.38 -10.86 -2.50
CA GLY A 250 3.11 -10.90 -1.25
C GLY A 250 2.41 -10.20 -0.09
N THR A 251 3.04 -10.26 1.08
CA THR A 251 2.55 -9.55 2.25
C THR A 251 3.16 -8.15 2.34
N VAL A 252 2.31 -7.13 2.46
CA VAL A 252 2.67 -5.78 2.89
C VAL A 252 2.53 -5.71 4.40
N VAL A 253 3.61 -5.43 5.13
CA VAL A 253 3.60 -5.26 6.59
C VAL A 253 3.84 -3.79 6.92
N VAL A 254 2.91 -3.18 7.65
CA VAL A 254 3.02 -1.83 8.19
C VAL A 254 3.34 -1.94 9.67
N ARG A 255 4.51 -1.43 10.09
CA ARG A 255 4.96 -1.45 11.48
C ARG A 255 5.16 -0.04 12.02
N SER A 256 4.58 0.25 13.19
CA SER A 256 4.78 1.48 14.00
C SER A 256 4.50 2.82 13.29
N GLY A 257 3.76 3.72 13.94
CA GLY A 257 3.33 4.99 13.34
C GLY A 257 2.21 4.81 12.31
N SER A 258 1.78 5.90 11.66
CA SER A 258 0.67 5.84 10.71
C SER A 258 1.15 5.76 9.26
N LEU A 259 0.51 4.95 8.44
CA LEU A 259 0.69 4.92 6.98
C LEU A 259 -0.39 5.76 6.32
N TYR A 260 0.02 6.74 5.52
CA TYR A 260 -0.81 7.55 4.65
C TYR A 260 -0.57 7.16 3.18
N GLY A 261 -1.63 7.01 2.40
CA GLY A 261 -1.52 6.67 0.98
C GLY A 261 -2.38 5.49 0.59
N SER A 262 -1.82 4.48 -0.06
CA SER A 262 -2.57 3.28 -0.46
C SER A 262 -1.66 2.06 -0.42
N ALA A 263 -2.24 0.90 -0.09
CA ALA A 263 -1.55 -0.37 -0.10
C ALA A 263 -2.41 -1.44 -0.78
N LEU A 264 -1.77 -2.22 -1.65
CA LEU A 264 -2.31 -3.46 -2.21
C LEU A 264 -1.33 -4.59 -1.92
N GLY A 265 -1.84 -5.70 -1.40
CA GLY A 265 -1.05 -6.92 -1.23
C GLY A 265 -1.91 -8.17 -1.22
N ASN A 266 -1.29 -9.34 -1.39
CA ASN A 266 -1.95 -10.61 -1.08
C ASN A 266 -2.34 -10.65 0.40
N ILE A 267 -1.44 -10.20 1.27
CA ILE A 267 -1.77 -9.96 2.68
C ILE A 267 -1.34 -8.53 3.02
N LEU A 268 -2.12 -7.87 3.86
CA LEU A 268 -1.73 -6.60 4.46
C LEU A 268 -1.78 -6.74 5.98
N SER A 269 -0.67 -6.53 6.67
CA SER A 269 -0.61 -6.68 8.12
C SER A 269 -0.24 -5.35 8.75
N ALA A 270 -1.11 -4.82 9.60
CA ALA A 270 -0.75 -3.70 10.48
C ALA A 270 -0.34 -4.26 11.84
N GLN A 271 0.82 -3.83 12.34
CA GLN A 271 1.40 -4.31 13.60
C GLN A 271 1.91 -3.15 14.46
N GLY A 272 1.77 -3.27 15.77
CA GLY A 272 2.41 -2.38 16.75
C GLY A 272 1.83 -0.98 16.81
N GLY A 273 0.50 -0.84 16.80
CA GLY A 273 -0.16 0.47 16.95
C GLY A 273 -0.39 1.23 15.65
N ALA A 274 -0.08 0.63 14.49
CA ALA A 274 -0.07 1.36 13.23
C ALA A 274 -1.48 1.73 12.75
N ASP A 275 -1.67 3.00 12.37
CA ASP A 275 -2.89 3.47 11.72
C ASP A 275 -2.73 3.46 10.19
N LEU A 276 -3.85 3.32 9.48
CA LEU A 276 -3.88 3.26 8.03
C LEU A 276 -4.85 4.33 7.51
N HIS A 277 -4.32 5.29 6.75
CA HIS A 277 -5.06 6.44 6.22
C HIS A 277 -5.01 6.42 4.69
N PHE A 278 -6.11 6.05 4.06
CA PHE A 278 -6.21 6.03 2.61
C PHE A 278 -6.24 7.45 2.02
N ASP A 279 -5.33 7.75 1.10
CA ASP A 279 -5.32 9.03 0.38
C ASP A 279 -6.15 8.94 -0.91
N LYS A 280 -7.30 9.61 -0.94
CA LYS A 280 -8.22 9.67 -2.09
C LYS A 280 -7.63 10.38 -3.28
N ALA A 281 -6.62 11.24 -3.11
CA ALA A 281 -5.93 11.87 -4.24
C ALA A 281 -5.29 10.81 -5.16
N LEU A 282 -4.97 9.63 -4.63
CA LEU A 282 -4.45 8.50 -5.41
C LEU A 282 -5.48 7.90 -6.38
N TRP A 283 -6.78 8.18 -6.21
CA TRP A 283 -7.82 7.75 -7.16
C TRP A 283 -7.53 8.29 -8.57
N GLN A 284 -7.01 9.52 -8.69
CA GLN A 284 -6.81 10.17 -9.99
C GLN A 284 -5.58 9.66 -10.77
N VAL A 285 -4.78 8.75 -10.20
CA VAL A 285 -3.60 8.19 -10.86
C VAL A 285 -4.05 7.12 -11.86
N ALA A 286 -4.45 7.56 -13.05
CA ALA A 286 -5.08 6.74 -14.11
C ALA A 286 -4.13 5.80 -14.86
N SER A 287 -2.85 5.73 -14.50
CA SER A 287 -1.92 4.71 -14.98
C SER A 287 -0.82 4.51 -13.95
N LEU A 288 -0.48 3.24 -13.69
CA LEU A 288 0.62 2.85 -12.82
C LEU A 288 1.78 2.36 -13.71
N PRO A 289 2.80 3.19 -13.99
CA PRO A 289 4.03 2.72 -14.60
C PRO A 289 4.60 1.57 -13.75
N GLY A 290 4.93 0.45 -14.39
CA GLY A 290 5.36 -0.75 -13.66
C GLY A 290 4.22 -1.66 -13.19
N VAL A 291 2.98 -1.46 -13.65
CA VAL A 291 1.87 -2.37 -13.43
C VAL A 291 1.29 -2.77 -14.78
N GLY A 292 1.15 -4.07 -15.03
CA GLY A 292 0.76 -4.63 -16.33
C GLY A 292 -0.59 -4.09 -16.82
N ALA A 293 -0.68 -3.77 -18.11
CA ALA A 293 -1.93 -3.40 -18.77
C ALA A 293 -2.65 -4.66 -19.24
N GLU A 294 -3.45 -5.30 -18.39
CA GLU A 294 -4.38 -6.33 -18.84
C GLU A 294 -5.79 -5.76 -18.95
N GLY A 295 -6.21 -5.46 -20.18
CA GLY A 295 -7.55 -5.77 -20.72
C GLY A 295 -8.84 -5.26 -20.05
N THR A 296 -8.81 -4.50 -18.94
CA THR A 296 -10.04 -3.94 -18.33
C THR A 296 -9.91 -2.45 -18.01
N PRO A 297 -10.99 -1.66 -18.23
CA PRO A 297 -10.92 -0.21 -18.16
C PRO A 297 -10.72 0.21 -16.70
N THR A 298 -9.65 0.97 -16.46
CA THR A 298 -9.39 1.68 -15.20
C THR A 298 -9.39 0.79 -13.94
N TYR A 299 -8.21 0.31 -13.55
CA TYR A 299 -7.89 0.11 -12.13
C TYR A 299 -7.92 1.47 -11.43
N ALA A 300 -9.12 2.01 -11.21
CA ALA A 300 -9.29 3.15 -10.36
C ALA A 300 -8.82 2.70 -8.97
N LEU A 301 -7.75 3.33 -8.48
CA LEU A 301 -7.08 3.09 -7.20
C LEU A 301 -7.96 3.42 -5.97
N GLN A 302 -9.28 3.34 -6.13
CA GLN A 302 -10.31 3.80 -5.21
C GLN A 302 -10.24 3.13 -3.84
N ASN A 303 -9.54 1.98 -3.71
CA ASN A 303 -9.72 1.06 -2.59
C ASN A 303 -8.39 0.42 -2.16
N TRP A 304 -8.19 0.21 -0.86
CA TRP A 304 -7.21 -0.78 -0.40
C TRP A 304 -7.74 -2.17 -0.74
N LYS A 305 -6.90 -3.02 -1.33
CA LYS A 305 -7.29 -4.36 -1.79
C LYS A 305 -6.42 -5.45 -1.19
N ILE A 306 -7.05 -6.59 -0.89
CA ILE A 306 -6.40 -7.81 -0.39
C ILE A 306 -6.77 -8.97 -1.30
N CYS A 307 -5.77 -9.75 -1.75
CA CYS A 307 -5.98 -10.92 -2.61
C CYS A 307 -5.76 -12.24 -1.84
N ARG A 308 -6.07 -13.40 -2.43
CA ARG A 308 -5.68 -14.71 -1.88
C ARG A 308 -4.89 -15.44 -2.97
N ASN A 309 -3.64 -15.80 -2.64
CA ASN A 309 -2.65 -16.48 -3.48
C ASN A 309 -2.09 -15.63 -4.65
N ALA A 310 -0.93 -16.04 -5.17
CA ALA A 310 -0.20 -15.42 -6.29
C ALA A 310 -0.94 -15.48 -7.64
N THR A 311 -2.16 -16.00 -7.65
CA THR A 311 -3.07 -16.03 -8.80
C THR A 311 -4.28 -15.21 -8.45
N CYS A 312 -4.18 -13.93 -8.74
CA CYS A 312 -5.34 -13.16 -9.13
C CYS A 312 -5.75 -13.66 -10.52
N THR A 313 -6.73 -14.56 -10.62
CA THR A 313 -7.42 -14.91 -11.89
C THR A 313 -8.70 -14.14 -12.08
#